data_AF-A0A3R6LGY2-F1
#
_entry.id   AF-A0A3R6LGY2-F1
#
_cell.length_a   1.000
_cell.length_b   1.000
_cell.length_c   1.000
_cell.angle_alpha   90.00
_cell.angle_beta   90.00
_cell.angle_gamma   90.00
#
_symmetry.space_group_name_H-M   'P 1'
#
loop_
_entity.id
_entity.type
_entity.pdbx_description
1 polymer ?
#
loop_
_entity_poly.entity_id
_entity_poly.type
_entity_poly.pdbx_seq_one_letter_code
_entity_poly.pdbx_strand_id
1 'polypeptide(L)'
;MLVVVDEEKTKRALKYVNEMSNSEFLELCYDFYNYNHGGNNKENGAYNKALEYLNLWSEPSALEIAIYKKAHETFDKIVLMLLEDDIKRYLNYEV
;
A
#
# COMPACT_ATOMS: atom_id res chain seq x y z
N MET A 1 -2.01 -9.16 -16.10
CA MET A 1 -0.81 -9.94 -15.74
C MET A 1 -1.00 -10.39 -14.31
N LEU A 2 -1.09 -11.70 -14.03
CA LEU A 2 -1.10 -12.18 -12.64
C LEU A 2 0.33 -11.97 -12.11
N VAL A 3 0.51 -10.97 -11.24
CA VAL A 3 1.80 -10.75 -10.59
C VAL A 3 2.00 -11.91 -9.63
N VAL A 4 2.89 -12.83 -9.97
CA VAL A 4 3.33 -13.89 -9.06
C VAL A 4 4.25 -13.21 -8.06
N VAL A 5 3.69 -12.86 -6.90
CA VAL A 5 4.45 -12.24 -5.81
C VAL A 5 4.91 -13.32 -4.86
N ASP A 6 6.16 -13.23 -4.42
CA ASP A 6 6.75 -14.08 -3.39
C ASP A 6 5.93 -14.00 -2.08
N GLU A 7 5.42 -15.15 -1.65
CA GLU A 7 4.59 -15.25 -0.46
C GLU A 7 5.34 -14.90 0.83
N GLU A 8 6.63 -15.24 0.93
CA GLU A 8 7.43 -14.95 2.13
C GLU A 8 7.67 -13.45 2.26
N LYS A 9 8.00 -12.79 1.14
CA LYS A 9 8.16 -11.34 1.09
C LYS A 9 6.86 -10.63 1.45
N THR A 10 5.73 -11.12 0.94
CA THR A 10 4.41 -10.58 1.26
C THR A 10 4.07 -10.75 2.75
N LYS A 11 4.35 -11.92 3.34
CA LYS A 11 4.16 -12.15 4.79
C LYS A 11 5.03 -11.22 5.64
N ARG A 12 6.28 -11.00 5.23
CA ARG A 12 7.21 -10.08 5.91
C ARG A 12 6.71 -8.64 5.83
N ALA A 13 6.27 -8.19 4.66
CA ALA A 13 5.69 -6.87 4.47
C ALA A 13 4.41 -6.69 5.31
N LEU A 14 3.54 -7.70 5.34
CA LEU A 14 2.33 -7.70 6.18
C LEU A 14 2.67 -7.54 7.66
N LYS A 15 3.65 -8.29 8.17
CA LYS A 15 4.10 -8.16 9.55
C LYS A 15 4.58 -6.73 9.85
N TYR A 16 5.47 -6.20 9.00
CA TYR A 16 6.00 -4.85 9.13
C TYR A 16 4.91 -3.79 9.16
N VAL A 17 3.96 -3.87 8.23
CA VAL A 17 2.83 -2.93 8.13
C VAL A 17 1.90 -3.06 9.33
N ASN A 18 1.62 -4.27 9.83
CA ASN A 18 0.76 -4.51 10.99
C ASN A 18 1.33 -4.00 12.32
N GLU A 19 2.66 -3.95 12.45
CA GLU A 19 3.33 -3.43 13.66
C GLU A 19 3.34 -1.88 13.72
N MET A 20 3.01 -1.18 12.63
CA MET A 20 2.90 0.28 12.60
C MET A 20 1.70 0.80 13.38
N SER A 21 1.89 1.95 14.05
CA SER A 21 0.78 2.78 14.53
C SER A 21 -0.09 3.30 13.38
N ASN A 22 -1.31 3.74 13.69
CA ASN A 22 -2.23 4.29 12.68
C ASN A 22 -1.66 5.54 11.99
N SER A 23 -0.90 6.38 12.70
CA SER A 23 -0.26 7.57 12.12
C SER A 23 0.85 7.22 11.14
N GLU A 24 1.73 6.28 11.51
CA GLU A 24 2.81 5.81 10.63
C GLU A 24 2.25 5.11 9.40
N PHE A 25 1.18 4.34 9.59
CA PHE A 25 0.51 3.67 8.48
C PHE A 25 -0.18 4.65 7.53
N LEU A 26 -0.77 5.73 8.05
CA LEU A 26 -1.37 6.77 7.20
C LEU A 26 -0.31 7.52 6.38
N GLU A 27 0.85 7.82 6.96
CA GLU A 27 1.99 8.41 6.25
C GLU A 27 2.49 7.48 5.14
N LEU A 28 2.61 6.17 5.42
CA LEU A 28 2.94 5.15 4.43
C LEU A 28 1.94 5.14 3.27
N CYS A 29 0.64 5.14 3.55
CA CYS A 29 -0.41 5.17 2.54
C CYS A 29 -0.36 6.43 1.66
N TYR A 30 -0.10 7.59 2.26
CA TYR A 30 0.02 8.85 1.52
C TYR A 30 1.22 8.87 0.58
N ASP A 31 2.38 8.41 1.05
CA ASP A 31 3.59 8.31 0.22
C ASP A 31 3.44 7.24 -0.86
N PHE A 32 2.78 6.13 -0.57
CA PHE A 32 2.41 5.10 -1.55
C PHE A 32 1.52 5.67 -2.67
N TYR A 33 0.49 6.46 -2.33
CA TYR A 33 -0.35 7.11 -3.33
C TYR A 33 0.47 8.04 -4.24
N ASN A 34 1.34 8.87 -3.67
CA ASN A 34 2.22 9.76 -4.44
C ASN A 34 3.19 8.98 -5.33
N TYR A 35 3.71 7.85 -4.86
CA TYR A 35 4.60 6.98 -5.65
C TYR A 35 3.89 6.46 -6.91
N ASN A 36 2.66 5.98 -6.79
CA ASN A 36 1.91 5.39 -7.92
C ASN A 36 1.34 6.41 -8.90
N HIS A 37 0.95 7.60 -8.43
CA HIS A 37 0.22 8.58 -9.24
C HIS A 37 1.11 9.72 -9.74
N GLY A 38 2.44 9.55 -9.68
CA GLY A 38 3.40 10.57 -10.15
C GLY A 38 3.30 11.88 -9.35
N GLY A 39 2.85 11.80 -8.09
CA GLY A 39 2.85 12.91 -7.15
C GLY A 39 4.27 13.28 -6.73
N ASN A 40 4.40 14.14 -5.70
CA ASN A 40 5.71 14.56 -5.19
C ASN A 40 6.33 13.43 -4.34
N ASN A 41 6.74 12.34 -4.99
CA ASN A 41 7.37 11.18 -4.37
C ASN A 41 8.68 11.62 -3.72
N LYS A 42 8.71 11.61 -2.38
CA LYS A 42 9.91 11.94 -1.62
C LYS A 42 10.84 10.74 -1.64
N GLU A 43 12.07 10.90 -2.11
CA GLU A 43 13.09 9.84 -2.09
C GLU A 43 13.24 9.21 -0.68
N ASN A 44 13.08 10.01 0.38
CA ASN A 44 13.12 9.57 1.78
C ASN A 44 11.73 9.39 2.43
N GLY A 45 10.69 9.21 1.63
CA GLY A 45 9.32 8.94 2.09
C GLY A 45 9.18 7.58 2.78
N ALA A 46 8.13 7.43 3.57
CA ALA A 46 7.83 6.22 4.33
C ALA A 46 7.74 4.97 3.42
N TYR A 47 7.17 5.13 2.22
CA TYR A 47 7.07 4.03 1.24
C TYR A 47 8.44 3.58 0.71
N ASN A 48 9.28 4.49 0.24
CA ASN A 48 10.63 4.16 -0.26
C ASN A 48 11.52 3.59 0.87
N LYS A 49 11.41 4.11 2.09
CA LYS A 49 12.10 3.56 3.27
C LYS A 49 11.65 2.14 3.58
N ALA A 50 10.37 1.84 3.45
CA ALA A 50 9.84 0.49 3.65
C ALA A 50 10.33 -0.47 2.56
N LEU A 51 10.39 -0.02 1.29
CA LEU A 51 10.98 -0.80 0.20
C LEU A 51 12.46 -1.13 0.45
N GLU A 52 13.25 -0.14 0.88
CA GLU A 52 14.66 -0.32 1.23
C GLU A 52 14.83 -1.29 2.40
N TYR A 53 14.14 -1.03 3.52
CA TYR A 53 14.24 -1.81 4.74
C TYR A 53 13.87 -3.29 4.54
N LEU A 54 12.84 -3.55 3.73
CA LEU A 54 12.35 -4.90 3.45
C LEU A 54 13.06 -5.56 2.26
N ASN A 55 13.99 -4.86 1.61
CA ASN A 55 14.67 -5.26 0.37
C ASN A 55 13.66 -5.68 -0.72
N LEU A 56 12.72 -4.78 -1.03
CA LEU A 56 11.60 -4.97 -1.96
C LEU A 56 11.68 -4.09 -3.21
N TRP A 57 12.79 -3.40 -3.49
CA TRP A 57 12.92 -2.61 -4.71
C TRP A 57 12.73 -3.42 -6.01
N SER A 58 13.12 -4.70 -6.00
CA SER A 58 12.87 -5.61 -7.13
C SER A 58 11.47 -6.20 -7.16
N GLU A 59 10.69 -6.02 -6.09
CA GLU A 59 9.33 -6.55 -5.97
C GLU A 59 8.43 -5.66 -5.08
N PRO A 60 8.16 -4.40 -5.48
CA PRO A 60 7.37 -3.47 -4.67
C PRO A 60 5.96 -3.98 -4.39
N SER A 61 5.40 -4.78 -5.31
CA SER A 61 4.07 -5.39 -5.22
C SER A 61 3.84 -6.18 -3.92
N ALA A 62 4.87 -6.74 -3.30
CA ALA A 62 4.75 -7.40 -1.99
C ALA A 62 4.34 -6.43 -0.88
N LEU A 63 4.90 -5.21 -0.88
CA LEU A 63 4.53 -4.14 0.06
C LEU A 63 3.16 -3.55 -0.28
N GLU A 64 2.85 -3.39 -1.56
CA GLU A 64 1.54 -2.87 -2.00
C GLU A 64 0.40 -3.76 -1.52
N ILE A 65 0.52 -5.08 -1.71
CA ILE A 65 -0.46 -6.06 -1.23
C ILE A 65 -0.63 -5.95 0.30
N ALA A 66 0.46 -5.77 1.04
CA ALA A 66 0.41 -5.60 2.49
C ALA A 66 -0.32 -4.31 2.90
N ILE A 67 -0.03 -3.20 2.22
CA ILE A 67 -0.71 -1.91 2.43
C ILE A 67 -2.21 -2.04 2.16
N TYR A 68 -2.60 -2.59 1.00
CA TYR A 68 -4.02 -2.77 0.66
C TYR A 68 -4.76 -3.66 1.68
N LYS A 69 -4.13 -4.75 2.15
CA LYS A 69 -4.70 -5.63 3.17
C LYS A 69 -4.93 -4.92 4.50
N LYS A 70 -3.90 -4.27 5.07
CA LYS A 70 -4.07 -3.55 6.34
C LYS A 70 -5.01 -2.37 6.19
N ALA A 71 -4.99 -1.67 5.06
CA ALA A 71 -5.90 -0.57 4.76
C ALA A 71 -7.36 -1.03 4.80
N HIS A 72 -7.66 -2.15 4.15
CA HIS A 72 -8.99 -2.76 4.17
C HIS A 72 -9.42 -3.17 5.59
N GLU A 73 -8.52 -3.73 6.40
CA GLU A 73 -8.83 -4.08 7.80
C GLU A 73 -9.01 -2.86 8.72
N THR A 74 -8.24 -1.79 8.50
CA THR A 74 -8.17 -0.63 9.40
C THR A 74 -9.24 0.42 9.09
N PHE A 75 -9.52 0.63 7.81
CA PHE A 75 -10.34 1.75 7.33
C PHE A 75 -11.52 1.30 6.45
N ASP A 76 -11.74 -0.01 6.33
CA ASP A 76 -12.78 -0.62 5.49
C ASP A 76 -12.66 -0.15 4.01
N LYS A 77 -13.75 -0.22 3.24
CA LYS A 77 -13.79 0.11 1.80
C LYS A 77 -13.45 1.57 1.46
N ILE A 78 -13.45 2.48 2.44
CA ILE A 78 -13.22 3.92 2.21
C ILE A 78 -11.81 4.20 1.68
N VAL A 79 -10.81 3.37 2.02
CA VAL A 79 -9.42 3.61 1.59
C VAL A 79 -9.13 3.21 0.15
N LEU A 80 -9.84 2.22 -0.41
CA LEU A 80 -9.71 1.91 -1.84
C LEU A 80 -10.16 3.10 -2.71
N MET A 81 -11.11 3.91 -2.22
CA MET A 81 -11.51 5.15 -2.87
C MET A 81 -10.50 6.30 -2.71
N LEU A 82 -9.62 6.25 -1.70
CA LEU A 82 -8.60 7.29 -1.49
C LEU A 82 -7.27 6.95 -2.16
N LEU A 83 -6.98 5.66 -2.36
CA LEU A 83 -5.73 5.19 -2.95
C LEU A 83 -5.82 4.87 -4.44
N GLU A 84 -7.02 4.70 -5.00
CA GLU A 84 -7.22 4.51 -6.44
C GLU A 84 -7.93 5.71 -7.07
N ASP A 85 -7.40 6.21 -8.18
CA ASP A 85 -7.98 7.32 -8.94
C ASP A 85 -9.37 7.01 -9.53
N ASP A 86 -9.82 5.75 -9.55
CA ASP A 86 -11.12 5.34 -10.09
C ASP A 86 -12.14 4.97 -9.00
N ILE A 87 -12.51 5.99 -8.22
CA ILE A 87 -13.58 5.93 -7.20
C ILE A 87 -14.89 5.37 -7.77
N LYS A 88 -15.19 5.60 -9.06
CA LYS A 88 -16.46 5.19 -9.69
C LYS A 88 -16.62 3.67 -9.72
N ARG A 89 -15.53 2.92 -9.86
CA ARG A 89 -15.55 1.45 -9.88
C ARG A 89 -15.94 0.85 -8.53
N TYR A 90 -15.62 1.53 -7.43
CA TYR A 90 -15.97 1.11 -6.07
C TYR A 90 -17.32 1.64 -5.58
N LEU A 91 -17.83 2.72 -6.19
CA LEU A 91 -19.16 3.26 -5.92
C LEU A 91 -20.28 2.55 -6.67
N ASN A 92 -19.97 1.72 -7.68
CA ASN A 92 -20.96 0.85 -8.33
C ASN A 92 -21.35 -0.32 -7.40
N TYR A 93 -22.09 0.01 -6.34
CA TYR A 93 -23.06 -0.91 -5.77
C TYR A 93 -24.27 -0.93 -6.71
N GLU A 94 -24.35 -1.93 -7.58
CA GLU A 94 -25.67 -2.34 -8.05
C GLU A 94 -26.44 -2.84 -6.82
N VAL A 95 -27.53 -2.11 -6.52
CA VAL A 95 -28.58 -2.44 -5.55
C VAL A 95 -29.51 -3.46 -6.17
#